data_AF-A0AAU2PEH3-F1
#
_entry.id   AF-A0AAU2PEH3-F1
#
_cell.length_a   1.000
_cell.length_b   1.000
_cell.length_c   1.000
_cell.angle_alpha   90.00
_cell.angle_beta   90.00
_cell.angle_gamma   90.00
#
_symmetry.space_group_name_H-M   'P 1'
#
loop_
_entity.id
_entity.type
_entity.pdbx_description
1 polymer ?
#
loop_
_entity_poly.entity_id
_entity_poly.type
_entity_poly.pdbx_seq_one_letter_code
_entity_poly.pdbx_strand_id
1 'polypeptide(L)'
;MRKFAIGTAVSGALALSALAVPTASAATPDLSFTGVVVNGGKAIVVGTTATVKIPVTYTLTRPADLVIDYKNNAAGIMLYRGSLATPENSIENDAAPVCTATATTATTVTESCKETIALDPYDYLYEAADATTWKAAGFYGHIAEDSDDSDGHVSFEYGYDAWGGLGTAQIKRAAGLTTNATPEPVKKGATLTVKGALTRANWETSKYSGYTGQSVTLQFRAKSSSTYKDVKTVKSGTSGALSTTVKASADGYYRYKFAGTTTTGAKSAAGDYVDVK
;
A
#
# COMPACT_ATOMS: atom_id res chain seq x y z
N MET A 1 24.93 -80.72 -56.20
CA MET A 1 25.84 -79.66 -56.70
C MET A 1 25.05 -78.47 -57.21
N ARG A 2 24.99 -77.37 -56.46
CA ARG A 2 25.18 -75.97 -56.91
C ARG A 2 24.79 -75.00 -55.79
N LYS A 3 25.69 -74.03 -55.58
CA LYS A 3 25.67 -72.88 -54.65
C LYS A 3 24.51 -71.92 -55.01
N PHE A 4 23.94 -71.14 -54.10
CA PHE A 4 24.23 -69.73 -53.73
C PHE A 4 22.99 -69.26 -52.89
N ALA A 5 22.91 -68.26 -52.00
CA ALA A 5 23.73 -67.10 -51.66
C ALA A 5 23.43 -66.65 -50.21
N ILE A 6 24.38 -65.95 -49.59
CA ILE A 6 24.24 -65.18 -48.36
C ILE A 6 23.60 -63.83 -48.71
N GLY A 7 22.62 -63.36 -47.92
CA GLY A 7 22.07 -62.02 -47.97
C GLY A 7 21.71 -61.54 -46.57
N THR A 8 22.40 -60.51 -46.11
CA THR A 8 22.32 -59.85 -44.80
C THR A 8 21.26 -58.75 -44.71
N ALA A 9 20.73 -58.56 -43.49
CA ALA A 9 20.20 -57.32 -42.90
C ALA A 9 18.86 -56.79 -43.47
N VAL A 10 17.97 -56.10 -42.74
CA VAL A 10 18.09 -55.19 -41.60
C VAL A 10 16.78 -55.26 -40.78
N SER A 11 16.88 -55.31 -39.46
CA SER A 11 15.78 -55.01 -38.54
C SER A 11 15.42 -53.52 -38.65
N GLY A 12 14.23 -53.21 -39.17
CA GLY A 12 13.70 -51.85 -39.18
C GLY A 12 13.33 -51.42 -37.76
N ALA A 13 14.15 -50.55 -37.17
CA ALA A 13 13.78 -49.81 -35.96
C ALA A 13 12.78 -48.71 -36.33
N LEU A 14 11.55 -48.76 -35.80
CA LEU A 14 10.66 -47.60 -35.77
C LEU A 14 11.25 -46.58 -34.80
N ALA A 15 11.90 -45.55 -35.33
CA ALA A 15 12.20 -44.34 -34.57
C ALA A 15 10.90 -43.52 -34.44
N LEU A 16 10.28 -43.55 -33.26
CA LEU A 16 9.32 -42.51 -32.88
C LEU A 16 10.11 -41.22 -32.69
N SER A 17 10.07 -40.34 -33.69
CA SER A 17 10.48 -38.95 -33.53
C SER A 17 9.50 -38.30 -32.55
N ALA A 18 9.87 -38.24 -31.27
CA ALA A 18 9.20 -37.36 -30.33
C ALA A 18 9.52 -35.92 -30.77
N LEU A 19 8.62 -35.34 -31.59
CA LEU A 19 8.54 -33.91 -31.76
C LEU A 19 8.13 -33.33 -30.40
N ALA A 20 9.13 -32.96 -29.60
CA ALA A 20 8.91 -32.00 -28.54
C ALA A 20 8.54 -30.69 -29.24
N VAL A 21 7.24 -30.47 -29.44
CA VAL A 21 6.71 -29.15 -29.77
C VAL A 21 7.16 -28.27 -28.60
N PRO A 22 7.98 -27.23 -28.83
CA PRO A 22 8.24 -26.28 -27.75
C PRO A 22 6.86 -25.77 -27.32
N THR A 23 6.52 -25.96 -26.05
CA THR A 23 5.40 -25.22 -25.46
C THR A 23 5.73 -23.76 -25.73
N ALA A 24 4.95 -23.11 -26.60
CA ALA A 24 5.06 -21.69 -26.86
C ALA A 24 4.62 -20.98 -25.57
N SER A 25 5.52 -20.89 -24.60
CA SER A 25 5.40 -19.88 -23.58
C SER A 25 5.59 -18.57 -24.35
N ALA A 26 4.53 -17.76 -24.45
CA ALA A 26 4.68 -16.40 -24.93
C ALA A 26 5.84 -15.77 -24.16
N ALA A 27 6.86 -15.28 -24.87
CA ALA A 27 8.01 -14.68 -24.22
C ALA A 27 7.51 -13.45 -23.47
N THR A 28 7.74 -13.41 -22.14
CA THR A 28 7.46 -12.24 -21.33
C THR A 28 8.12 -11.01 -21.96
N PRO A 29 7.38 -9.91 -22.21
CA PRO A 29 7.99 -8.71 -22.74
C PRO A 29 9.02 -8.13 -21.78
N ASP A 30 10.13 -7.62 -22.32
CA ASP A 30 11.22 -7.03 -21.53
C ASP A 30 10.82 -5.64 -21.00
N LEU A 31 10.20 -5.63 -19.82
CA LEU A 31 9.76 -4.44 -19.12
C LEU A 31 10.70 -4.09 -17.96
N SER A 32 10.97 -2.80 -17.81
CA SER A 32 11.75 -2.28 -16.68
C SER A 32 11.03 -1.12 -16.01
N PHE A 33 10.96 -1.22 -14.68
CA PHE A 33 10.33 -0.22 -13.81
C PHE A 33 11.41 0.39 -12.92
N THR A 34 11.57 1.71 -12.96
CA THR A 34 12.59 2.41 -12.18
C THR A 34 12.04 3.69 -11.55
N GLY A 35 12.75 4.23 -10.56
CA GLY A 35 12.37 5.49 -9.92
C GLY A 35 11.00 5.47 -9.25
N VAL A 36 10.55 4.31 -8.76
CA VAL A 36 9.23 4.17 -8.13
C VAL A 36 9.17 4.96 -6.82
N VAL A 37 8.24 5.89 -6.74
CA VAL A 37 7.94 6.69 -5.55
C VAL A 37 6.48 6.54 -5.19
N VAL A 38 6.24 5.85 -4.08
CA VAL A 38 4.89 5.63 -3.53
C VAL A 38 4.57 6.73 -2.52
N ASN A 39 3.41 7.39 -2.67
CA ASN A 39 2.91 8.44 -1.76
C ASN A 39 3.92 9.58 -1.50
N GLY A 40 4.77 9.91 -2.48
CA GLY A 40 5.85 10.89 -2.29
C GLY A 40 6.85 10.50 -1.19
N GLY A 41 7.02 9.20 -0.93
CA GLY A 41 7.88 8.65 0.14
C GLY A 41 7.30 8.75 1.54
N LYS A 42 6.06 9.23 1.71
CA LYS A 42 5.41 9.37 3.02
C LYS A 42 4.66 8.09 3.39
N ALA A 43 4.58 7.82 4.70
CA ALA A 43 3.72 6.76 5.20
C ALA A 43 2.26 7.01 4.81
N ILE A 44 1.57 5.94 4.42
CA ILE A 44 0.16 5.91 4.05
C ILE A 44 -0.63 5.64 5.34
N VAL A 45 -1.46 6.58 5.76
CA VAL A 45 -2.23 6.47 7.01
C VAL A 45 -3.69 6.18 6.66
N VAL A 46 -4.19 5.01 7.06
CA VAL A 46 -5.49 4.49 6.65
C VAL A 46 -6.44 4.35 7.84
N GLY A 47 -7.65 4.87 7.69
CA GLY A 47 -8.77 4.70 8.63
C GLY A 47 -9.46 3.34 8.45
N THR A 48 -10.75 3.27 8.76
CA THR A 48 -11.54 2.03 8.66
C THR A 48 -12.64 2.08 7.61
N THR A 49 -12.84 3.21 6.94
CA THR A 49 -13.97 3.41 6.01
C THR A 49 -13.62 4.18 4.74
N ALA A 50 -12.77 5.21 4.84
CA ALA A 50 -12.45 6.05 3.69
C ALA A 50 -11.35 5.41 2.85
N THR A 51 -11.62 5.23 1.55
CA THR A 51 -10.62 4.88 0.55
C THR A 51 -9.52 5.95 0.49
N VAL A 52 -8.26 5.53 0.57
CA VAL A 52 -7.08 6.40 0.50
C VAL A 52 -6.49 6.34 -0.90
N LYS A 53 -6.39 7.50 -1.55
CA LYS A 53 -5.75 7.64 -2.86
C LYS A 53 -4.24 7.82 -2.70
N ILE A 54 -3.47 6.85 -3.18
CA ILE A 54 -2.01 6.80 -3.04
C ILE A 54 -1.39 7.15 -4.40
N PRO A 55 -0.84 8.36 -4.59
CA PRO A 55 -0.18 8.69 -5.83
C PRO A 55 1.14 7.90 -5.96
N VAL A 56 1.38 7.33 -7.12
CA VAL A 56 2.61 6.62 -7.47
C VAL A 56 3.19 7.24 -8.73
N THR A 57 4.51 7.45 -8.74
CA THR A 57 5.25 7.91 -9.93
C THR A 57 6.40 6.97 -10.20
N TYR A 58 6.68 6.69 -11.47
CA TYR A 58 7.76 5.79 -11.88
C TYR A 58 8.15 6.04 -13.33
N THR A 59 9.25 5.44 -13.75
CA THR A 59 9.68 5.36 -15.14
C THR A 59 9.49 3.94 -15.63
N LEU A 60 8.77 3.80 -16.74
CA LEU A 60 8.57 2.53 -17.45
C LEU A 60 9.41 2.54 -18.72
N THR A 61 10.21 1.51 -18.93
CA THR A 61 10.82 1.22 -20.23
C THR A 61 10.23 -0.07 -20.76
N ARG A 62 9.75 -0.03 -22.01
CA ARG A 62 9.12 -1.15 -22.70
C ARG A 62 9.66 -1.32 -24.13
N PRO A 63 9.48 -2.50 -24.75
CA PRO A 63 9.76 -2.68 -26.17
C PRO A 63 8.91 -1.73 -27.02
N ALA A 64 9.47 -1.21 -28.11
CA ALA A 64 8.79 -0.22 -28.95
C ALA A 64 7.57 -0.78 -29.70
N ASP A 65 7.57 -2.08 -29.97
CA ASP A 65 6.49 -2.84 -30.60
C ASP A 65 5.39 -3.30 -29.61
N LEU A 66 5.67 -3.27 -28.31
CA LEU A 66 4.67 -3.59 -27.29
C LEU A 66 3.73 -2.41 -27.07
N VAL A 67 2.46 -2.58 -27.42
CA VAL A 67 1.38 -1.63 -27.12
C VAL A 67 0.66 -2.06 -25.85
N ILE A 68 0.66 -1.17 -24.84
CA ILE A 68 -0.10 -1.36 -23.60
C ILE A 68 -1.37 -0.51 -23.68
N ASP A 69 -2.52 -1.15 -23.91
CA ASP A 69 -3.77 -0.48 -24.25
C ASP A 69 -4.84 -0.50 -23.16
N TYR A 70 -4.61 -1.24 -22.07
CA TYR A 70 -5.55 -1.38 -20.95
C TYR A 70 -6.89 -1.99 -21.35
N LYS A 71 -6.91 -2.75 -22.46
CA LYS A 71 -8.06 -3.56 -22.89
C LYS A 71 -7.80 -5.03 -22.62
N ASN A 72 -6.73 -5.54 -23.22
CA ASN A 72 -6.32 -6.95 -23.12
C ASN A 72 -4.97 -7.09 -22.42
N ASN A 73 -4.35 -5.99 -22.00
CA ASN A 73 -3.12 -6.00 -21.22
C ASN A 73 -3.04 -4.78 -20.32
N ALA A 74 -2.24 -4.84 -19.26
CA ALA A 74 -2.06 -3.75 -18.32
C ALA A 74 -0.64 -3.80 -17.75
N ALA A 75 -0.08 -2.63 -17.45
CA ALA A 75 1.14 -2.52 -16.66
C ALA A 75 1.01 -1.42 -15.62
N GLY A 76 1.65 -1.59 -14.47
CA GLY A 76 1.58 -0.60 -13.40
C GLY A 76 2.48 -0.99 -12.23
N ILE A 77 2.31 -0.28 -11.12
CA ILE A 77 2.92 -0.59 -9.83
C ILE A 77 1.88 -1.19 -8.91
N MET A 78 2.25 -2.30 -8.28
CA MET A 78 1.53 -2.87 -7.16
C MET A 78 2.32 -2.73 -5.85
N LEU A 79 1.60 -2.76 -4.73
CA LEU A 79 2.16 -2.94 -3.41
C LEU A 79 1.88 -4.35 -2.93
N TYR A 80 2.85 -5.02 -2.31
CA TYR A 80 2.67 -6.38 -1.82
C TYR A 80 3.42 -6.66 -0.51
N ARG A 81 2.94 -7.68 0.19
CA ARG A 81 3.57 -8.33 1.35
C ARG A 81 3.99 -9.76 1.02
N GLY A 82 4.85 -10.36 1.84
CA GLY A 82 5.37 -11.70 1.57
C GLY A 82 6.40 -11.70 0.44
N SER A 83 6.42 -12.71 -0.41
CA SER A 83 7.29 -12.79 -1.60
C SER A 83 6.45 -12.64 -2.88
N LEU A 84 7.06 -12.34 -4.04
CA LEU A 84 6.29 -12.32 -5.30
C LEU A 84 5.77 -13.72 -5.68
N ALA A 85 6.50 -14.77 -5.30
CA ALA A 85 6.07 -16.15 -5.55
C ALA A 85 4.93 -16.60 -4.61
N THR A 86 4.85 -15.97 -3.43
CA THR A 86 3.86 -16.27 -2.38
C THR A 86 3.44 -14.98 -1.70
N PRO A 87 2.62 -14.14 -2.38
CA PRO A 87 2.18 -12.88 -1.80
C PRO A 87 1.27 -13.17 -0.61
N GLU A 88 1.54 -12.51 0.52
CA GLU A 88 0.65 -12.57 1.69
C GLU A 88 -0.57 -11.67 1.49
N ASN A 89 -0.36 -10.54 0.81
CA ASN A 89 -1.37 -9.55 0.48
C ASN A 89 -0.83 -8.67 -0.66
N SER A 90 -1.70 -8.14 -1.52
CA SER A 90 -1.34 -7.21 -2.60
C SER A 90 -2.41 -6.14 -2.79
N ILE A 91 -2.00 -4.99 -3.33
CA ILE A 91 -2.85 -3.87 -3.68
C ILE A 91 -2.38 -3.39 -5.05
N GLU A 92 -3.31 -3.43 -6.00
CA GLU A 92 -3.09 -3.02 -7.38
C GLU A 92 -4.08 -1.91 -7.70
N ASN A 93 -3.87 -1.24 -8.83
CA ASN A 93 -4.77 -0.20 -9.29
C ASN A 93 -5.51 -0.71 -10.52
N ASP A 94 -6.84 -0.61 -10.50
CA ASP A 94 -7.68 -1.01 -11.65
C ASP A 94 -7.69 0.05 -12.76
N ALA A 95 -7.27 1.29 -12.45
CA ALA A 95 -7.25 2.38 -13.42
C ALA A 95 -5.91 2.46 -14.17
N ALA A 96 -5.97 2.68 -15.48
CA ALA A 96 -4.78 2.87 -16.29
C ALA A 96 -3.89 4.05 -15.80
N PRO A 97 -2.57 3.88 -15.67
CA PRO A 97 -1.63 4.97 -15.44
C PRO A 97 -1.64 5.97 -16.60
N VAL A 98 -1.30 7.22 -16.27
CA VAL A 98 -1.01 8.26 -17.26
C VAL A 98 0.50 8.28 -17.49
N CYS A 99 0.92 7.80 -18.66
CA CYS A 99 2.32 7.75 -19.09
C CYS A 99 2.60 8.76 -20.20
N THR A 100 3.77 9.40 -20.16
CA THR A 100 4.25 10.32 -21.20
C THR A 100 5.61 9.85 -21.68
N ALA A 101 5.74 9.58 -22.98
CA ALA A 101 7.01 9.21 -23.58
C ALA A 101 8.05 10.32 -23.38
N THR A 102 9.19 9.95 -22.80
CA THR A 102 10.33 10.83 -22.57
C THR A 102 11.49 10.54 -23.52
N ALA A 103 11.58 9.31 -24.03
CA ALA A 103 12.56 8.91 -25.03
C ALA A 103 12.05 7.72 -25.84
N THR A 104 12.36 7.70 -27.13
CA THR A 104 12.03 6.60 -28.04
C THR A 104 13.26 6.25 -28.85
N THR A 105 13.62 4.97 -28.89
CA THR A 105 14.63 4.39 -29.76
C THR A 105 13.97 3.48 -30.80
N ALA A 106 14.77 2.83 -31.66
CA ALA A 106 14.24 1.84 -32.59
C ALA A 106 13.66 0.60 -31.89
N THR A 107 14.07 0.29 -30.66
CA THR A 107 13.70 -0.95 -29.96
C THR A 107 12.95 -0.72 -28.65
N THR A 108 13.01 0.48 -28.08
CA THR A 108 12.41 0.77 -26.77
C THR A 108 11.72 2.13 -26.71
N VAL A 109 10.69 2.22 -25.87
CA VAL A 109 10.06 3.47 -25.44
C VAL A 109 10.23 3.59 -23.93
N THR A 110 10.72 4.74 -23.48
CA THR A 110 10.81 5.08 -22.05
C THR A 110 9.80 6.18 -21.74
N GLU A 111 9.02 5.97 -20.68
CA GLU A 111 7.86 6.75 -20.31
C GLU A 111 7.94 7.17 -18.84
N SER A 112 7.56 8.41 -18.56
CA SER A 112 7.30 8.90 -17.20
C SER A 112 5.83 8.66 -16.88
N CYS A 113 5.56 7.84 -15.87
CA CYS A 113 4.22 7.36 -15.54
C CYS A 113 3.75 7.87 -14.17
N LYS A 114 2.45 8.12 -14.08
CA LYS A 114 1.75 8.48 -12.85
C LYS A 114 0.48 7.66 -12.72
N GLU A 115 0.26 7.10 -11.56
CA GLU A 115 -0.98 6.39 -11.23
C GLU A 115 -1.43 6.66 -9.80
N THR A 116 -2.60 6.16 -9.45
CA THR A 116 -3.17 6.31 -8.11
C THR A 116 -3.74 4.98 -7.65
N ILE A 117 -3.06 4.34 -6.70
CA ILE A 117 -3.58 3.14 -6.04
C ILE A 117 -4.71 3.58 -5.10
N ALA A 118 -5.90 3.04 -5.30
CA ALA A 118 -7.06 3.27 -4.44
C ALA A 118 -7.10 2.20 -3.35
N LEU A 119 -6.63 2.55 -2.16
CA LEU A 119 -6.61 1.64 -1.02
C LEU A 119 -7.90 1.77 -0.22
N ASP A 120 -8.83 0.86 -0.44
CA ASP A 120 -9.98 0.68 0.43
C ASP A 120 -9.61 -0.17 1.66
N PRO A 121 -9.77 0.32 2.90
CA PRO A 121 -9.47 -0.48 4.07
C PRO A 121 -10.33 -1.74 4.20
N TYR A 122 -11.52 -1.80 3.58
CA TYR A 122 -12.37 -2.99 3.62
C TYR A 122 -11.88 -4.08 2.66
N ASP A 123 -11.39 -3.69 1.48
CA ASP A 123 -11.01 -4.62 0.41
C ASP A 123 -9.54 -5.04 0.43
N TYR A 124 -8.69 -4.35 1.19
CA TYR A 124 -7.25 -4.61 1.17
C TYR A 124 -6.61 -4.85 2.53
N LEU A 125 -7.26 -4.45 3.62
CA LEU A 125 -6.68 -4.49 4.95
C LEU A 125 -7.54 -5.32 5.90
N TYR A 126 -7.05 -6.51 6.25
CA TYR A 126 -7.84 -7.51 6.96
C TYR A 126 -7.26 -7.87 8.33
N GLU A 127 -5.99 -7.56 8.57
CA GLU A 127 -5.27 -8.02 9.76
C GLU A 127 -4.31 -6.99 10.38
N ALA A 128 -3.88 -7.26 11.61
CA ALA A 128 -2.92 -6.44 12.35
C ALA A 128 -1.61 -6.25 11.58
N ALA A 129 -1.17 -7.31 10.89
CA ALA A 129 0.09 -7.35 10.17
C ALA A 129 0.12 -6.43 8.94
N ASP A 130 -1.03 -6.01 8.41
CA ASP A 130 -1.07 -5.10 7.25
C ASP A 130 -0.53 -3.70 7.57
N ALA A 131 -0.48 -3.34 8.86
CA ALA A 131 0.08 -2.08 9.33
C ALA A 131 1.61 -2.18 9.41
N THR A 132 2.26 -2.35 8.26
CA THR A 132 3.69 -2.65 8.13
C THR A 132 4.32 -1.93 6.94
N THR A 133 5.56 -2.27 6.64
CA THR A 133 6.24 -1.88 5.40
C THR A 133 5.90 -2.87 4.30
N TRP A 134 5.26 -2.38 3.24
CA TRP A 134 4.93 -3.09 2.02
C TRP A 134 6.02 -2.85 0.97
N LYS A 135 6.19 -3.80 0.06
CA LYS A 135 7.15 -3.70 -1.05
C LYS A 135 6.44 -3.25 -2.31
N ALA A 136 7.15 -2.55 -3.19
CA ALA A 136 6.64 -2.21 -4.51
C ALA A 136 7.15 -3.20 -5.56
N ALA A 137 6.31 -3.52 -6.53
CA ALA A 137 6.68 -4.26 -7.73
C ALA A 137 5.98 -3.64 -8.94
N GLY A 138 6.64 -3.72 -10.09
CA GLY A 138 6.01 -3.47 -11.38
C GLY A 138 5.33 -4.74 -11.83
N PHE A 139 4.19 -4.64 -12.48
CA PHE A 139 3.49 -5.79 -13.04
C PHE A 139 3.18 -5.59 -14.52
N TYR A 140 3.00 -6.70 -15.22
CA TYR A 140 2.40 -6.75 -16.54
C TYR A 140 1.45 -7.92 -16.61
N GLY A 141 0.19 -7.65 -16.89
CA GLY A 141 -0.84 -8.65 -17.13
C GLY A 141 -1.28 -8.61 -18.59
N HIS A 142 -1.63 -9.76 -19.15
CA HIS A 142 -2.34 -9.84 -20.44
C HIS A 142 -3.38 -10.94 -20.42
N ILE A 143 -4.44 -10.74 -21.21
CA ILE A 143 -5.55 -11.65 -21.41
C ILE A 143 -5.67 -11.90 -22.90
N ALA A 144 -5.77 -13.18 -23.28
CA ALA A 144 -6.26 -13.57 -24.59
C ALA A 144 -7.53 -14.39 -24.37
N GLU A 145 -8.65 -13.93 -24.94
CA GLU A 145 -9.94 -14.57 -24.80
C GLU A 145 -10.52 -14.86 -26.18
N ASP A 146 -11.02 -16.08 -26.34
CA ASP A 146 -11.88 -16.50 -27.43
C ASP A 146 -13.19 -16.99 -26.83
N SER A 147 -14.21 -16.15 -26.87
CA SER A 147 -15.55 -16.46 -26.37
C SER A 147 -16.50 -16.96 -27.46
N ASP A 148 -16.02 -17.14 -28.70
CA ASP A 148 -16.84 -17.64 -29.81
C ASP A 148 -16.97 -19.16 -29.73
N ASP A 149 -18.16 -19.66 -29.39
CA ASP A 149 -18.43 -21.09 -29.29
C ASP A 149 -18.87 -21.74 -30.62
N SER A 150 -18.77 -21.02 -31.74
CA SER A 150 -19.21 -21.49 -33.06
C SER A 150 -18.54 -22.78 -33.52
N ASP A 151 -17.34 -23.08 -33.03
CA ASP A 151 -16.61 -24.34 -33.27
C ASP A 151 -16.68 -25.32 -32.07
N GLY A 152 -17.45 -24.98 -31.04
CA GLY A 152 -17.58 -25.72 -29.79
C GLY A 152 -16.40 -25.57 -28.84
N HIS A 153 -15.49 -24.61 -29.07
CA HIS A 153 -14.34 -24.32 -28.24
C HIS A 153 -14.34 -22.84 -27.82
N VAL A 154 -14.09 -22.60 -26.53
CA VAL A 154 -13.82 -21.27 -26.00
C VAL A 154 -12.51 -21.34 -25.22
N SER A 155 -11.75 -20.25 -25.19
CA SER A 155 -10.49 -20.20 -24.47
C SER A 155 -10.28 -18.90 -23.71
N PHE A 156 -9.58 -19.01 -22.59
CA PHE A 156 -9.16 -17.88 -21.78
C PHE A 156 -7.74 -18.15 -21.31
N GLU A 157 -6.82 -17.30 -21.72
CA GLU A 157 -5.43 -17.28 -21.29
C GLU A 157 -5.17 -15.99 -20.52
N TYR A 158 -4.49 -16.14 -19.38
CA TYR A 158 -4.04 -15.02 -18.56
C TYR A 158 -2.57 -15.21 -18.23
N GLY A 159 -1.75 -14.23 -18.60
CA GLY A 159 -0.35 -14.15 -18.19
C GLY A 159 -0.12 -12.98 -17.25
N TYR A 160 0.73 -13.18 -16.25
CA TYR A 160 1.09 -12.16 -15.27
C TYR A 160 2.57 -12.28 -14.90
N ASP A 161 3.28 -11.17 -15.04
CA ASP A 161 4.67 -11.01 -14.67
C ASP A 161 4.82 -9.87 -13.66
N ALA A 162 5.74 -10.04 -12.70
CA ALA A 162 6.01 -9.03 -11.70
C ALA A 162 7.51 -8.88 -11.40
N TRP A 163 7.98 -7.63 -11.33
CA TRP A 163 9.36 -7.25 -11.06
C TRP A 163 9.45 -6.55 -9.71
N GLY A 164 10.09 -7.21 -8.75
CA GLY A 164 10.25 -6.71 -7.38
C GLY A 164 11.47 -5.80 -7.19
N GLY A 165 11.77 -5.47 -5.94
CA GLY A 165 12.95 -4.67 -5.59
C GLY A 165 12.81 -3.18 -5.88
N LEU A 166 11.59 -2.69 -6.10
CA LEU A 166 11.33 -1.30 -6.52
C LEU A 166 11.11 -0.34 -5.34
N GLY A 167 11.64 -0.70 -4.16
CA GLY A 167 11.46 0.07 -2.93
C GLY A 167 10.25 -0.39 -2.11
N THR A 168 9.86 0.45 -1.16
CA THR A 168 8.88 0.10 -0.12
C THR A 168 8.00 1.27 0.26
N ALA A 169 6.80 0.99 0.77
CA ALA A 169 5.87 1.96 1.31
C ALA A 169 5.39 1.53 2.71
N GLN A 170 5.36 2.45 3.67
CA GLN A 170 4.87 2.14 5.02
C GLN A 170 3.38 2.42 5.10
N ILE A 171 2.58 1.41 5.43
CA ILE A 171 1.15 1.54 5.69
C ILE A 171 0.92 1.54 7.21
N LYS A 172 0.16 2.51 7.69
CA LYS A 172 -0.12 2.73 9.12
C LYS A 172 -1.61 2.86 9.37
N ARG A 173 -2.02 2.39 10.54
CA ARG A 173 -3.35 2.65 11.09
C ARG A 173 -3.50 4.11 11.46
N ALA A 174 -4.63 4.71 11.14
CA ALA A 174 -4.97 6.05 11.61
C ALA A 174 -5.23 6.06 13.12
N ALA A 175 -4.80 7.13 13.79
CA ALA A 175 -5.11 7.38 15.19
C ALA A 175 -6.21 8.44 15.35
N GLY A 176 -7.10 8.22 16.31
CA GLY A 176 -8.03 9.21 16.84
C GLY A 176 -7.50 9.77 18.16
N LEU A 177 -7.70 11.07 18.40
CA LEU A 177 -7.23 11.71 19.62
C LEU A 177 -8.14 12.86 20.01
N THR A 178 -8.58 12.88 21.27
CA THR A 178 -9.47 13.90 21.83
C THR A 178 -8.81 14.63 23.01
N THR A 179 -9.34 15.79 23.37
CA THR A 179 -8.93 16.56 24.55
C THR A 179 -10.13 17.29 25.13
N ASN A 180 -10.23 17.33 26.45
CA ASN A 180 -11.23 18.08 27.21
C ASN A 180 -10.63 18.50 28.56
N ALA A 181 -10.58 19.79 28.85
CA ALA A 181 -10.03 20.41 30.03
C ALA A 181 -11.15 20.93 30.93
N THR A 182 -11.09 20.62 32.23
CA THR A 182 -12.15 20.99 33.19
C THR A 182 -11.58 21.23 34.59
N PRO A 183 -12.21 22.06 35.45
CA PRO A 183 -13.41 22.87 35.18
C PRO A 183 -13.10 24.09 34.31
N GLU A 184 -14.14 24.62 33.67
CA GLU A 184 -14.08 25.87 32.92
C GLU A 184 -15.32 26.72 33.25
N PRO A 185 -15.16 28.02 33.58
CA PRO A 185 -13.89 28.73 33.79
C PRO A 185 -13.16 28.26 35.05
N VAL A 186 -11.85 28.53 35.14
CA VAL A 186 -10.99 28.11 36.25
C VAL A 186 -10.23 29.28 36.84
N LYS A 187 -10.03 29.30 38.17
CA LYS A 187 -9.21 30.34 38.81
C LYS A 187 -7.74 30.15 38.47
N LYS A 188 -7.00 31.25 38.29
CA LYS A 188 -5.54 31.21 38.13
C LYS A 188 -4.88 30.46 39.30
N GLY A 189 -3.97 29.55 38.96
CA GLY A 189 -3.27 28.66 39.90
C GLY A 189 -4.08 27.45 40.37
N ALA A 190 -5.38 27.35 40.06
CA ALA A 190 -6.17 26.19 40.40
C ALA A 190 -5.81 24.98 39.53
N THR A 191 -6.18 23.79 40.01
CA THR A 191 -5.94 22.53 39.31
C THR A 191 -6.95 22.38 38.18
N LEU A 192 -6.44 22.13 36.97
CA LEU A 192 -7.19 21.80 35.78
C LEU A 192 -6.96 20.33 35.45
N THR A 193 -8.03 19.57 35.23
CA THR A 193 -7.98 18.17 34.79
C THR A 193 -8.20 18.12 33.28
N VAL A 194 -7.23 17.56 32.55
CA VAL A 194 -7.31 17.38 31.10
C VAL A 194 -7.48 15.90 30.79
N LYS A 195 -8.65 15.54 30.25
CA LYS A 195 -9.02 14.19 29.82
C LYS A 195 -8.96 14.08 28.30
N GLY A 196 -8.90 12.85 27.81
CA GLY A 196 -8.96 12.53 26.39
C GLY A 196 -8.98 11.03 26.16
N ALA A 197 -8.95 10.63 24.90
CA ALA A 197 -8.78 9.23 24.51
C ALA A 197 -7.91 9.14 23.26
N LEU A 198 -6.93 8.23 23.27
CA LEU A 198 -6.19 7.81 22.09
C LEU A 198 -6.83 6.52 21.55
N THR A 199 -7.35 6.58 20.33
CA THR A 199 -7.89 5.42 19.62
C THR A 199 -7.10 5.15 18.34
N ARG A 200 -7.25 3.97 17.78
CA ARG A 200 -6.59 3.52 16.55
C ARG A 200 -7.56 2.73 15.68
N ALA A 201 -7.43 2.88 14.37
CA ALA A 201 -8.13 2.06 13.39
C ALA A 201 -7.87 0.57 13.64
N ASN A 202 -8.95 -0.19 13.73
CA ASN A 202 -9.01 -1.64 13.84
C ASN A 202 -9.69 -2.16 12.57
N TRP A 203 -8.89 -2.53 11.56
CA TRP A 203 -9.37 -2.99 10.26
C TRP A 203 -10.14 -4.32 10.39
N GLU A 204 -9.71 -5.18 11.31
CA GLU A 204 -10.33 -6.48 11.62
C GLU A 204 -11.78 -6.36 12.11
N THR A 205 -12.12 -5.23 12.75
CA THR A 205 -13.47 -4.94 13.26
C THR A 205 -14.12 -3.75 12.57
N SER A 206 -13.44 -3.17 11.58
CA SER A 206 -13.79 -1.94 10.86
C SER A 206 -14.14 -0.75 11.79
N LYS A 207 -13.60 -0.71 13.01
CA LYS A 207 -13.90 0.30 14.05
C LYS A 207 -12.63 0.94 14.61
N TYR A 208 -12.78 2.01 15.39
CA TYR A 208 -11.68 2.52 16.21
C TYR A 208 -11.70 1.87 17.59
N SER A 209 -10.56 1.36 18.04
CA SER A 209 -10.38 0.78 19.37
C SER A 209 -9.42 1.62 20.20
N GLY A 210 -9.53 1.56 21.53
CA GLY A 210 -8.59 2.22 22.43
C GLY A 210 -7.16 1.74 22.23
N TYR A 211 -6.21 2.68 22.11
CA TYR A 211 -4.80 2.34 21.92
C TYR A 211 -4.02 2.54 23.21
N THR A 212 -3.87 1.46 23.96
CA THR A 212 -3.31 1.44 25.33
C THR A 212 -1.77 1.48 25.35
N GLY A 213 -1.19 2.00 26.43
CA GLY A 213 0.24 1.96 26.74
C GLY A 213 1.10 2.98 25.98
N GLN A 214 0.49 3.85 25.19
CA GLN A 214 1.19 4.78 24.30
C GLN A 214 1.55 6.08 25.01
N SER A 215 2.72 6.63 24.72
CA SER A 215 3.10 7.96 25.17
C SER A 215 2.32 9.03 24.41
N VAL A 216 1.63 9.91 25.14
CA VAL A 216 0.89 11.04 24.57
C VAL A 216 1.23 12.31 25.35
N THR A 217 1.57 13.38 24.64
CA THR A 217 2.02 14.64 25.23
C THR A 217 0.89 15.65 25.25
N LEU A 218 0.51 16.11 26.44
CA LEU A 218 -0.31 17.29 26.63
C LEU A 218 0.51 18.53 26.28
N GLN A 219 -0.04 19.37 25.41
CA GLN A 219 0.53 20.63 25.00
C GLN A 219 -0.41 21.78 25.37
N PHE A 220 0.15 22.96 25.57
CA PHE A 220 -0.56 24.20 25.80
C PHE A 220 -0.12 25.29 24.83
N ARG A 221 -1.06 26.12 24.38
CA ARG A 221 -0.81 27.32 23.59
C ARG A 221 -1.60 28.47 24.19
N ALA A 222 -0.92 29.54 24.59
CA ALA A 222 -1.59 30.75 25.06
C ALA A 222 -2.51 31.33 23.97
N LYS A 223 -3.63 31.97 24.35
CA LYS A 223 -4.61 32.55 23.43
C LYS A 223 -3.99 33.47 22.36
N SER A 224 -2.98 34.24 22.74
CA SER A 224 -2.25 35.19 21.88
C SER A 224 -1.13 34.55 21.02
N SER A 225 -0.88 33.24 21.15
CA SER A 225 0.19 32.54 20.43
C SER A 225 -0.36 31.56 19.41
N SER A 226 0.36 31.28 18.33
CA SER A 226 0.10 30.19 17.37
C SER A 226 0.86 28.90 17.71
N THR A 227 1.73 28.91 18.71
CA THR A 227 2.68 27.81 18.98
C THR A 227 2.32 27.03 20.24
N TYR A 228 2.15 25.71 20.08
CA TYR A 228 1.98 24.79 21.21
C TYR A 228 3.33 24.45 21.85
N LYS A 229 3.35 24.43 23.19
CA LYS A 229 4.48 23.98 24.01
C LYS A 229 4.09 22.72 24.77
N ASP A 230 5.01 21.79 24.91
CA ASP A 230 4.81 20.58 25.70
C ASP A 230 4.70 20.92 27.18
N VAL A 231 3.73 20.32 27.86
CA VAL A 231 3.45 20.55 29.29
C VAL A 231 3.72 19.29 30.10
N LYS A 232 3.17 18.16 29.63
CA LYS A 232 3.28 16.88 30.35
C LYS A 232 3.06 15.71 29.42
N THR A 233 3.77 14.62 29.62
CA THR A 233 3.55 13.36 28.89
C THR A 233 2.89 12.34 29.80
N VAL A 234 1.89 11.64 29.28
CA VAL A 234 1.16 10.57 29.96
C VAL A 234 1.16 9.30 29.11
N LYS A 235 0.77 8.19 29.74
CA LYS A 235 0.50 6.93 29.05
C LYS A 235 -1.01 6.73 28.90
N SER A 236 -1.45 6.28 27.73
CA SER A 236 -2.86 5.87 27.54
C SER A 236 -3.18 4.63 28.37
N GLY A 237 -4.27 4.69 29.13
CA GLY A 237 -4.77 3.59 29.95
C GLY A 237 -5.78 2.71 29.20
N THR A 238 -6.62 2.01 29.97
CA THR A 238 -7.70 1.16 29.45
C THR A 238 -8.58 1.92 28.46
N SER A 239 -8.94 1.26 27.35
CA SER A 239 -9.70 1.85 26.24
C SER A 239 -9.06 3.11 25.66
N GLY A 240 -7.75 3.30 25.84
CA GLY A 240 -7.02 4.47 25.34
C GLY A 240 -7.19 5.73 26.17
N ALA A 241 -7.79 5.65 27.38
CA ALA A 241 -8.09 6.81 28.20
C ALA A 241 -6.83 7.61 28.56
N LEU A 242 -6.95 8.94 28.51
CA LEU A 242 -5.92 9.90 28.91
C LEU A 242 -6.46 10.76 30.02
N SER A 243 -5.66 10.98 31.07
CA SER A 243 -6.00 11.93 32.12
C SER A 243 -4.73 12.45 32.79
N THR A 244 -4.68 13.76 32.98
CA THR A 244 -3.69 14.40 33.85
C THR A 244 -4.26 15.66 34.46
N THR A 245 -3.59 16.15 35.50
CA THR A 245 -3.80 17.50 36.03
C THR A 245 -2.63 18.42 35.68
N VAL A 246 -2.93 19.70 35.54
CA VAL A 246 -1.99 20.83 35.37
C VAL A 246 -2.50 22.04 36.18
N LYS A 247 -1.70 23.10 36.27
CA LYS A 247 -2.09 24.36 36.90
C LYS A 247 -2.53 25.36 35.84
N ALA A 248 -3.71 25.95 36.00
CA ALA A 248 -4.21 26.97 35.09
C ALA A 248 -3.42 28.27 35.28
N SER A 249 -2.62 28.69 34.30
CA SER A 249 -1.74 29.86 34.41
C SER A 249 -2.22 31.07 33.63
N ALA A 250 -2.85 30.86 32.47
CA ALA A 250 -3.36 31.88 31.58
C ALA A 250 -4.37 31.26 30.58
N ASP A 251 -5.16 32.12 29.95
CA ASP A 251 -6.05 31.75 28.85
C ASP A 251 -5.30 31.08 27.70
N GLY A 252 -5.89 30.01 27.17
CA GLY A 252 -5.31 29.33 26.02
C GLY A 252 -5.93 27.98 25.73
N TYR A 253 -5.23 27.19 24.94
CA TYR A 253 -5.72 25.94 24.38
C TYR A 253 -4.86 24.78 24.86
N TYR A 254 -5.49 23.75 25.41
CA TYR A 254 -4.85 22.47 25.71
C TYR A 254 -5.16 21.45 24.62
N ARG A 255 -4.16 20.66 24.21
CA ARG A 255 -4.37 19.51 23.32
C ARG A 255 -3.44 18.37 23.65
N TYR A 256 -3.88 17.14 23.44
CA TYR A 256 -3.00 15.99 23.37
C TYR A 256 -2.37 15.85 21.97
N LYS A 257 -1.12 15.40 21.94
CA LYS A 257 -0.36 15.05 20.74
C LYS A 257 0.22 13.65 20.89
N PHE A 258 -0.07 12.79 19.93
CA PHE A 258 0.50 11.46 19.78
C PHE A 258 1.50 11.48 18.61
N ALA A 259 2.74 11.08 18.87
CA ALA A 259 3.82 11.11 17.89
C ALA A 259 3.73 10.01 16.82
N GLY A 260 2.83 9.04 16.98
CA GLY A 260 2.76 7.87 16.12
C GLY A 260 3.70 6.75 16.56
N THR A 261 3.63 5.65 15.83
CA THR A 261 4.53 4.48 15.94
C THR A 261 4.91 4.01 14.54
N THR A 262 5.60 2.88 14.43
CA THR A 262 5.87 2.23 13.15
C THR A 262 4.58 1.77 12.45
N THR A 263 3.55 1.39 13.21
CA THR A 263 2.30 0.82 12.67
C THR A 263 1.10 1.78 12.77
N THR A 264 1.26 2.95 13.40
CA THR A 264 0.17 3.90 13.64
C THR A 264 0.61 5.33 13.35
N GLY A 265 -0.18 6.07 12.57
CA GLY A 265 0.09 7.47 12.23
C GLY A 265 0.06 8.40 13.46
N ALA A 266 0.80 9.50 13.37
CA ALA A 266 0.76 10.56 14.37
C ALA A 266 -0.59 11.30 14.35
N LYS A 267 -1.03 11.84 15.49
CA LYS A 267 -2.26 12.63 15.59
C LYS A 267 -2.12 13.74 16.63
N SER A 268 -2.64 14.92 16.31
CA SER A 268 -2.90 15.97 17.29
C SER A 268 -4.40 16.13 17.46
N ALA A 269 -4.87 16.25 18.70
CA ALA A 269 -6.25 16.62 18.98
C ALA A 269 -6.53 18.07 18.58
N ALA A 270 -7.81 18.40 18.43
CA ALA A 270 -8.26 19.79 18.49
C ALA A 270 -7.88 20.40 19.85
N GLY A 271 -7.58 21.70 19.86
CA GLY A 271 -7.30 22.42 21.09
C GLY A 271 -8.58 22.78 21.81
N ASP A 272 -8.60 22.58 23.12
CA ASP A 272 -9.70 22.91 24.01
C ASP A 272 -9.39 24.18 24.79
N TYR A 273 -10.30 25.17 24.74
CA TYR A 273 -10.04 26.51 25.24
C TYR A 273 -10.41 26.67 26.71
N VAL A 274 -9.43 27.02 27.54
CA VAL A 274 -9.61 27.29 28.96
C VAL A 274 -9.62 28.80 29.21
N ASP A 275 -10.68 29.30 29.84
CA ASP A 275 -10.81 30.65 30.40
C ASP A 275 -10.29 30.70 31.85
N VAL A 276 -9.26 31.50 32.10
CA VAL A 276 -8.60 31.62 33.41
C VAL A 276 -8.96 32.96 34.06
N LYS A 277 -9.58 32.89 35.24
CA LYS A 277 -10.04 34.05 36.03
C LYS A 277 -9.10 34.42 37.17
#